data_AF-A0A6J6VL29-F1
#
_entry.id   AF-A0A6J6VL29-F1
#
_cell.length_a   1.000
_cell.length_b   1.000
_cell.length_c   1.000
_cell.angle_alpha   90.00
_cell.angle_beta   90.00
_cell.angle_gamma   90.00
#
_symmetry.space_group_name_H-M   'P 1'
#
loop_
_entity.id
_entity.type
_entity.pdbx_description
1 polymer ?
#
loop_
_entity_poly.entity_id
_entity_poly.type
_entity_poly.pdbx_seq_one_letter_code
_entity_poly.pdbx_strand_id
1 'polypeptide(L)'
;MGHRAAELVQESGKSLRVLESTMNRTRIVKMIKQMGVGDFDPDGPADDGNPFGTLEEEITMAVDVSAFVEAKRASIMCHASQVTDSSMFLQMTPEMFNMAFGEEFFIERGQPGGAQRGWFL
;
A
#
# COMPACT_ATOMS: atom_id res chain seq x y z
N MET A 1 -4.60 -8.45 10.13
CA MET A 1 -4.46 -8.84 11.56
C MET A 1 -5.13 -7.76 12.41
N GLY A 2 -5.93 -8.11 13.44
CA GLY A 2 -6.57 -7.13 14.34
C GLY A 2 -8.10 -7.28 14.50
N HIS A 3 -8.76 -8.04 13.63
CA HIS A 3 -10.22 -8.20 13.63
C HIS A 3 -10.79 -8.69 14.96
N ARG A 4 -10.19 -9.73 15.56
CA ARG A 4 -10.69 -10.26 16.83
C ARG A 4 -10.62 -9.26 17.98
N ALA A 5 -9.58 -8.43 18.01
CA ALA A 5 -9.47 -7.38 19.02
C ALA A 5 -10.55 -6.31 18.82
N ALA A 6 -10.85 -5.95 17.57
CA ALA A 6 -11.91 -5.01 17.27
C ALA A 6 -13.31 -5.53 17.60
N GLU A 7 -13.60 -6.79 17.32
CA GLU A 7 -14.84 -7.45 17.73
C GLU A 7 -15.05 -7.32 19.25
N LEU A 8 -14.03 -7.64 20.05
CA LEU A 8 -14.10 -7.54 21.52
C LEU A 8 -14.37 -6.11 22.01
N VAL A 9 -13.77 -5.11 21.35
CA VAL A 9 -14.02 -3.69 21.68
C VAL A 9 -15.44 -3.28 21.30
N GLN A 10 -15.94 -3.74 20.15
CA GLN A 10 -17.30 -3.49 19.68
C GLN A 10 -18.36 -4.15 20.56
N GLU A 11 -18.11 -5.38 21.04
CA GLU A 11 -18.94 -6.08 22.03
C GLU A 11 -19.07 -5.28 23.35
N SER A 12 -18.05 -4.49 23.71
CA SER A 12 -18.09 -3.58 24.86
C SER A 12 -18.86 -2.26 24.63
N GLY A 13 -19.46 -2.08 23.44
CA GLY A 13 -20.24 -0.90 23.07
C GLY A 13 -19.41 0.27 22.55
N LYS A 14 -18.12 0.08 22.28
CA LYS A 14 -17.23 1.12 21.73
C LYS A 14 -17.01 0.91 20.23
N SER A 15 -16.99 1.98 19.45
CA SER A 15 -16.59 1.89 18.06
C SER A 15 -15.06 1.73 17.95
N LEU A 16 -14.64 0.76 17.14
CA LEU A 16 -13.24 0.63 16.70
C LEU A 16 -13.24 0.22 15.24
N ARG A 17 -12.51 0.98 14.43
CA ARG A 17 -12.28 0.70 13.01
C ARG A 17 -10.97 -0.07 12.84
N VAL A 18 -10.95 -1.04 11.93
CA VAL A 18 -9.75 -1.78 11.56
C VAL A 18 -9.47 -1.50 10.09
N LEU A 19 -8.28 -0.99 9.83
CA LEU A 19 -7.81 -0.62 8.50
C LEU A 19 -6.59 -1.47 8.20
N GLU A 20 -6.71 -2.34 7.20
CA GLU A 20 -5.61 -3.19 6.76
C GLU A 20 -4.88 -2.49 5.63
N SER A 21 -3.62 -2.10 5.88
CA SER A 21 -2.75 -1.52 4.85
C SER A 21 -2.46 -2.54 3.77
N THR A 22 -2.52 -2.11 2.52
CA THR A 22 -2.18 -2.92 1.34
C THR A 22 -1.54 -2.06 0.26
N MET A 23 -1.17 -2.68 -0.86
CA MET A 23 -0.73 -2.02 -2.08
C MET A 23 -1.79 -2.24 -3.17
N ASN A 24 -2.07 -1.21 -3.98
CA ASN A 24 -2.99 -1.36 -5.12
C ASN A 24 -2.29 -2.08 -6.28
N ARG A 25 -2.52 -3.40 -6.38
CA ARG A 25 -1.94 -4.27 -7.41
C ARG A 25 -2.32 -3.81 -8.81
N THR A 26 -3.59 -3.47 -9.02
CA THR A 26 -4.11 -2.96 -10.30
C THR A 26 -3.30 -1.76 -10.78
N ARG A 27 -2.94 -0.85 -9.86
CA ARG A 27 -2.10 0.31 -10.15
C ARG A 27 -0.64 -0.08 -10.44
N ILE A 28 -0.06 -0.97 -9.65
CA ILE A 28 1.33 -1.44 -9.85
C ILE A 28 1.49 -2.11 -11.21
N VAL A 29 0.58 -3.02 -11.59
CA VAL A 29 0.58 -3.68 -12.89
C VAL A 29 0.52 -2.67 -14.03
N LYS A 30 -0.33 -1.63 -13.91
CA LYS A 30 -0.40 -0.54 -14.90
C LYS A 30 0.93 0.23 -14.99
N MET A 31 1.56 0.52 -13.86
CA MET A 31 2.83 1.24 -13.79
C MET A 31 3.98 0.47 -14.45
N ILE A 32 4.15 -0.81 -14.10
CA ILE A 32 5.19 -1.68 -14.68
C ILE A 32 5.05 -1.77 -16.20
N LYS A 33 3.81 -1.97 -16.68
CA LYS A 33 3.50 -1.99 -18.13
C LYS A 33 3.86 -0.67 -18.83
N GLN A 34 3.66 0.47 -18.16
CA GLN A 34 3.95 1.79 -18.73
C GLN A 34 5.45 2.12 -18.74
N MET A 35 6.16 1.78 -17.67
CA MET A 35 7.59 2.08 -17.55
C MET A 35 8.47 1.04 -18.29
N GLY A 36 7.94 -0.15 -18.54
CA GLY A 36 8.67 -1.22 -19.25
C GLY A 36 9.86 -1.77 -18.47
N VAL A 37 9.80 -1.74 -17.13
CA VAL A 37 10.94 -2.07 -16.26
C VAL A 37 10.65 -3.30 -15.41
N GLY A 38 11.62 -4.21 -15.36
CA GLY A 38 11.76 -5.25 -14.34
C GLY A 38 11.10 -6.60 -14.66
N ASP A 39 11.65 -7.66 -14.07
CA ASP A 39 11.10 -9.03 -14.07
C ASP A 39 10.04 -9.23 -12.96
N PHE A 40 9.63 -8.16 -12.28
CA PHE A 40 8.66 -8.24 -11.20
C PHE A 40 7.24 -8.41 -11.76
N ASP A 41 6.61 -9.54 -11.43
CA ASP A 41 5.22 -9.85 -11.78
C ASP A 41 4.32 -9.74 -10.53
N PRO A 42 3.52 -8.66 -10.40
CA PRO A 42 2.62 -8.48 -9.25
C PRO A 42 1.44 -9.47 -9.23
N ASP A 43 1.10 -10.07 -10.37
CA ASP A 43 0.04 -11.07 -10.46
C ASP A 43 0.56 -12.48 -10.13
N GLY A 44 1.87 -12.68 -10.20
CA GLY A 44 2.57 -13.90 -9.79
C GLY A 44 2.72 -14.04 -8.27
N PRO A 45 3.17 -15.22 -7.79
CA PRO A 45 3.37 -15.46 -6.37
C PRO A 45 4.55 -14.64 -5.83
N ALA A 46 4.31 -13.88 -4.76
CA ALA A 46 5.34 -13.27 -3.92
C ALA A 46 5.94 -14.31 -2.95
N ASP A 47 6.75 -13.85 -2.00
CA ASP A 47 7.46 -14.70 -1.02
C ASP A 47 6.52 -15.56 -0.15
N ASP A 48 5.26 -15.15 0.01
CA ASP A 48 4.23 -15.86 0.76
C ASP A 48 3.34 -16.75 -0.12
N GLY A 49 3.60 -16.80 -1.43
CA GLY A 49 2.85 -17.56 -2.42
C GLY A 49 1.59 -16.87 -2.94
N ASN A 50 1.25 -15.68 -2.46
CA ASN A 50 0.10 -14.90 -2.92
C ASN A 50 0.51 -13.79 -3.90
N PRO A 51 -0.41 -13.26 -4.70
CA PRO A 51 -0.14 -12.07 -5.49
C PRO A 51 0.21 -10.86 -4.63
N PHE A 52 1.00 -9.94 -5.18
CA PHE A 52 1.44 -8.76 -4.44
C PHE A 52 0.31 -7.72 -4.32
N GLY A 53 -0.13 -7.46 -3.08
CA GLY A 53 -1.15 -6.45 -2.79
C GLY A 53 -2.58 -6.93 -3.08
N THR A 54 -3.47 -5.99 -3.38
CA THR A 54 -4.92 -6.22 -3.53
C THR A 54 -5.48 -5.54 -4.77
N LEU A 55 -6.58 -6.04 -5.36
CA LEU A 55 -7.23 -5.37 -6.48
C LEU A 55 -7.88 -4.06 -6.05
N GLU A 56 -7.90 -3.07 -6.95
CA GLU A 56 -8.55 -1.77 -6.71
C GLU A 56 -10.02 -1.89 -6.27
N GLU A 57 -10.76 -2.83 -6.86
CA GLU A 57 -12.17 -3.10 -6.53
C GLU A 57 -12.39 -3.72 -5.14
N GLU A 58 -11.33 -4.25 -4.51
CA GLU A 58 -11.35 -4.82 -3.16
C GLU A 58 -10.79 -3.85 -2.12
N ILE A 59 -10.09 -2.80 -2.56
CA ILE A 59 -9.53 -1.75 -1.69
C ILE A 59 -10.63 -0.76 -1.34
N THR A 60 -10.81 -0.46 -0.06
CA THR A 60 -11.82 0.49 0.40
C THR A 60 -11.41 1.93 0.10
N MET A 61 -10.18 2.30 0.45
CA MET A 61 -9.74 3.70 0.44
C MET A 61 -8.33 3.88 -0.10
N ALA A 62 -8.13 5.00 -0.81
CA ALA A 62 -6.84 5.55 -1.18
C ALA A 62 -6.64 6.89 -0.47
N VAL A 63 -5.50 7.05 0.21
CA VAL A 63 -5.10 8.29 0.89
C VAL A 63 -3.98 8.93 0.08
N ASP A 64 -4.20 10.15 -0.39
CA ASP A 64 -3.14 10.95 -1.03
C ASP A 64 -2.18 11.45 0.05
N VAL A 65 -0.94 10.94 -0.01
CA VAL A 65 0.15 11.29 0.89
C VAL A 65 1.31 11.94 0.13
N SER A 66 1.09 12.39 -1.11
CA SER A 66 2.13 13.00 -1.98
C SER A 66 2.91 14.13 -1.29
N ALA A 67 2.24 14.91 -0.45
CA ALA A 67 2.86 15.98 0.35
C ALA A 67 3.93 15.48 1.35
N PHE A 68 3.93 14.20 1.70
CA PHE A 68 4.82 13.59 2.71
C PHE A 68 5.86 12.62 2.11
N VAL A 69 5.88 12.48 0.79
CA VAL A 69 6.71 11.48 0.09
C VAL A 69 8.21 11.67 0.34
N GLU A 70 8.71 12.90 0.41
CA GLU A 70 10.13 13.14 0.72
C GLU A 70 10.50 12.70 2.13
N ALA A 71 9.61 12.90 3.11
CA ALA A 71 9.83 12.42 4.47
C ALA A 71 9.87 10.89 4.51
N LYS A 72 8.96 10.22 3.78
CA LYS A 72 8.95 8.75 3.62
C LYS A 72 10.24 8.24 2.99
N ARG A 73 10.70 8.90 1.91
CA ARG A 73 11.96 8.57 1.23
C ARG A 73 13.16 8.70 2.18
N ALA A 74 13.28 9.83 2.87
CA ALA A 74 14.35 10.05 3.84
C ALA A 74 14.34 9.01 4.97
N SER A 75 13.16 8.65 5.48
CA SER A 75 13.02 7.61 6.50
C SER A 75 13.52 6.25 6.01
N ILE A 76 13.13 5.82 4.80
CA ILE A 76 13.59 4.54 4.21
C ILE A 76 15.11 4.53 4.07
N MET A 77 15.70 5.65 3.62
CA MET A 77 17.15 5.79 3.46
C MET A 77 17.94 5.62 4.76
N CYS A 78 17.36 5.96 5.91
CA CYS A 78 17.99 5.74 7.21
C CYS A 78 18.13 4.25 7.57
N HIS A 79 17.31 3.36 6.98
CA HIS A 79 17.33 1.92 7.22
C HIS A 79 18.22 1.16 6.22
N ALA A 80 19.32 1.77 5.76
CA ALA A 80 20.18 1.26 4.70
C ALA A 80 20.63 -0.21 4.88
N SER A 81 20.78 -0.71 6.11
CA SER A 81 21.18 -2.10 6.38
C SER A 81 20.06 -3.14 6.22
N GLN A 82 18.78 -2.72 6.23
CA GLN A 82 17.62 -3.58 5.97
C GLN A 82 17.17 -3.48 4.51
N VAL A 83 17.50 -2.36 3.86
CA VAL A 83 17.38 -2.19 2.42
C VAL A 83 18.62 -2.79 1.75
N THR A 84 18.97 -4.05 2.02
CA THR A 84 20.10 -4.72 1.33
C THR A 84 19.86 -4.90 -0.16
N ASP A 85 18.62 -4.69 -0.63
CA ASP A 85 18.26 -4.57 -2.04
C ASP A 85 17.89 -3.11 -2.40
N SER A 86 18.75 -2.17 -1.99
CA SER A 86 18.59 -0.73 -2.21
C SER A 86 18.46 -0.36 -3.69
N SER A 87 18.78 -1.28 -4.60
CA SER A 87 18.75 -1.06 -6.04
C SER A 87 17.41 -0.50 -6.51
N MET A 88 16.28 -1.09 -6.11
CA MET A 88 14.97 -0.75 -6.64
C MET A 88 14.47 0.61 -6.15
N PHE A 89 14.62 0.91 -4.85
CA PHE A 89 14.20 2.20 -4.27
C PHE A 89 15.17 3.35 -4.56
N LEU A 90 16.48 3.09 -4.63
CA LEU A 90 17.49 4.11 -4.93
C LEU A 90 17.50 4.53 -6.40
N GLN A 91 17.07 3.64 -7.31
CA GLN A 91 17.06 3.92 -8.74
C GLN A 91 15.80 4.65 -9.21
N MET A 92 14.76 4.75 -8.37
CA MET A 92 13.58 5.55 -8.70
C MET A 92 13.94 7.03 -8.71
N THR A 93 13.57 7.74 -9.78
CA THR A 93 13.56 9.21 -9.74
C THR A 93 12.52 9.69 -8.71
N PRO A 94 12.61 10.93 -8.21
CA PRO A 94 11.60 11.50 -7.31
C PRO A 94 10.17 11.37 -7.87
N GLU A 95 10.00 11.53 -9.18
CA GLU A 95 8.72 11.41 -9.86
C GLU A 95 8.20 9.96 -9.85
N MET A 96 9.07 8.98 -10.11
CA MET A 96 8.73 7.55 -10.01
C MET A 96 8.37 7.18 -8.57
N PHE A 97 9.14 7.66 -7.61
CA PHE A 97 8.91 7.41 -6.19
C PHE A 97 7.58 8.02 -5.72
N ASN A 98 7.26 9.26 -6.13
CA ASN A 98 5.96 9.87 -5.86
C ASN A 98 4.81 9.12 -6.55
N MET A 99 5.01 8.62 -7.77
CA MET A 99 4.00 7.83 -8.46
C MET A 99 3.70 6.51 -7.74
N ALA A 100 4.72 5.88 -7.15
CA ALA A 100 4.63 4.61 -6.44
C ALA A 100 4.15 4.76 -4.99
N PHE A 101 4.59 5.80 -4.27
CA PHE A 101 4.40 5.95 -2.82
C PHE A 101 3.60 7.18 -2.40
N GLY A 102 3.11 7.98 -3.35
CA GLY A 102 2.26 9.14 -3.10
C GLY A 102 0.81 8.81 -2.75
N GLU A 103 0.40 7.55 -2.87
CA GLU A 103 -0.89 7.07 -2.36
C GLU A 103 -0.67 5.87 -1.43
N GLU A 104 -1.43 5.82 -0.33
CA GLU A 104 -1.51 4.67 0.57
C GLU A 104 -2.91 4.07 0.54
N PHE A 105 -3.00 2.74 0.57
CA PHE A 105 -4.25 2.02 0.33
C PHE A 105 -4.65 1.17 1.53
N PHE A 106 -5.93 1.19 1.86
CA PHE A 106 -6.48 0.54 3.05
C PHE A 106 -7.77 -0.20 2.75
N ILE A 107 -7.94 -1.33 3.44
CA ILE A 107 -9.16 -2.14 3.41
C ILE A 107 -9.85 -2.02 4.77
N GLU A 108 -11.14 -1.71 4.77
CA GLU A 108 -12.02 -1.77 5.93
C GLU A 108 -13.10 -2.82 5.66
N ARG A 109 -13.14 -3.89 6.46
CA ARG A 109 -14.08 -4.99 6.22
C ARG A 109 -15.53 -4.50 6.30
N GLY A 110 -16.32 -4.93 5.32
CA GLY A 110 -17.74 -4.55 5.21
C GLY A 110 -18.00 -3.18 4.58
N GLN A 111 -16.95 -2.43 4.20
CA GLN A 111 -17.08 -1.20 3.41
C GLN A 111 -16.95 -1.50 1.91
N PRO A 112 -17.57 -0.69 1.04
CA PRO A 112 -17.44 -0.87 -0.41
C PRO A 112 -15.99 -0.67 -0.86
N GLY A 113 -15.57 -1.45 -1.87
CA GLY A 113 -14.27 -1.26 -2.52
C GLY A 113 -14.30 -0.23 -3.65
N GLY A 114 -13.21 -0.14 -4.41
CA GLY A 114 -13.01 0.82 -5.51
C GLY A 114 -12.03 1.95 -5.18
N ALA A 115 -11.24 1.80 -4.11
CA ALA A 115 -10.18 2.71 -3.69
C ALA A 115 -10.62 4.18 -3.67
N GLN A 116 -11.75 4.48 -3.02
CA GLN A 116 -12.25 5.84 -2.94
C GLN A 116 -11.22 6.76 -2.29
N ARG A 117 -10.97 7.93 -2.89
CA ARG A 117 -10.00 8.88 -2.33
C ARG A 117 -10.59 9.61 -1.13
N GLY A 118 -9.87 9.61 -0.02
CA GLY A 118 -10.30 10.26 1.20
C GLY A 118 -9.30 10.14 2.35
N TRP A 119 -9.65 10.74 3.49
CA TRP A 119 -8.93 10.61 4.75
C TRP A 119 -9.80 9.89 5.77
N PHE A 120 -9.16 9.28 6.78
CA PHE A 120 -9.85 8.68 7.92
C PHE A 120 -10.53 9.78 8.76
N LEU A 121 -11.75 10.15 8.38
CA LEU A 121 -12.68 10.94 9.20
C LEU A 121 -13.60 10.00 10.00
#